data_AF-A0A2P8AXH4-F1
#
_entry.id   AF-A0A2P8AXH4-F1
#
_cell.length_a   1.000
_cell.length_b   1.000
_cell.length_c   1.000
_cell.angle_alpha   90.00
_cell.angle_beta   90.00
_cell.angle_gamma   90.00
#
_symmetry.space_group_name_H-M   'P 1'
#
loop_
_entity.id
_entity.type
_entity.pdbx_description
1 polymer ?
#
loop_
_entity_poly.entity_id
_entity_poly.type
_entity_poly.pdbx_seq_one_letter_code
_entity_poly.pdbx_strand_id
1 'polypeptide(L)'
;MGSTAPLPGTAVLSVDISFSLDGFRLPLYEVADRRYEPLGVWLIGDISIYFRACLDALEMIDDVSNGRWPAEEWSSDKFEAAFTPERVSLQNLWLESQHGEYAVPEVREVLERYWRFLVSMPERTHLIREYHPDLPRWQADLLLWEETWGRPHPYRGRLF
;
A
#
# COMPACT_ATOMS: atom_id res chain seq x y z
N MET A 1 -50.31 2.61 0.35
CA MET A 1 -49.57 1.58 -0.39
C MET A 1 -48.52 2.32 -1.20
N GLY A 2 -47.34 2.63 -0.66
CA GLY A 2 -46.25 1.68 -0.38
C GLY A 2 -45.10 2.05 -1.32
N SER A 3 -44.55 3.26 -1.15
CA SER A 3 -43.42 3.77 -1.94
C SER A 3 -42.13 3.19 -1.35
N THR A 4 -41.61 2.15 -1.98
CA THR A 4 -40.31 1.56 -1.64
C THR A 4 -39.20 2.54 -2.03
N ALA A 5 -38.56 3.14 -1.04
CA ALA A 5 -37.32 3.87 -1.24
C ALA A 5 -36.22 2.88 -1.67
N PRO A 6 -35.34 3.23 -2.62
CA PRO A 6 -34.16 2.42 -2.90
C PRO A 6 -33.24 2.44 -1.67
N LEU A 7 -32.78 1.25 -1.27
CA LEU A 7 -31.72 1.10 -0.27
C LEU A 7 -30.46 1.85 -0.77
N PRO A 8 -29.70 2.53 0.10
CA PRO A 8 -28.42 3.09 -0.28
C PRO A 8 -27.51 1.93 -0.66
N GLY A 9 -27.24 1.79 -1.96
CA GLY A 9 -26.15 0.96 -2.43
C GLY A 9 -24.88 1.47 -1.76
N THR A 10 -24.14 0.58 -1.12
CA THR A 10 -22.78 0.82 -0.66
C THR A 10 -22.00 1.33 -1.87
N ALA A 11 -21.84 2.65 -1.95
CA ALA A 11 -20.98 3.24 -2.95
C ALA A 11 -19.58 2.68 -2.63
N VAL A 12 -19.10 1.78 -3.48
CA VAL A 12 -17.69 1.43 -3.51
C VAL A 12 -17.01 2.72 -3.96
N LEU A 13 -16.57 3.53 -3.02
CA LEU A 13 -15.76 4.71 -3.30
C LEU A 13 -14.42 4.18 -3.78
N SER A 14 -14.32 3.89 -5.08
CA SER A 14 -13.05 3.54 -5.68
C SER A 14 -12.22 4.82 -5.71
N VAL A 15 -11.09 4.79 -5.02
CA VAL A 15 -10.13 5.89 -5.03
C VAL A 15 -9.55 5.99 -6.44
N ASP A 16 -9.75 7.11 -7.11
CA ASP A 16 -9.20 7.37 -8.45
C ASP A 16 -7.75 7.84 -8.36
N ILE A 17 -6.87 6.85 -8.16
CA ILE A 17 -5.41 6.98 -8.16
C ILE A 17 -4.81 5.95 -9.13
N SER A 18 -3.91 6.42 -9.99
CA SER A 18 -3.16 5.59 -10.93
C SER A 18 -1.66 5.75 -10.73
N PHE A 19 -0.90 4.73 -11.15
CA PHE A 19 0.55 4.65 -10.97
C PHE A 19 1.25 4.40 -12.30
N SER A 20 2.40 5.06 -12.48
CA SER A 20 3.23 4.93 -13.67
C SER A 20 4.71 5.04 -13.31
N LEU A 21 5.59 4.96 -14.31
CA LEU A 21 7.03 5.13 -14.13
C LEU A 21 7.51 6.38 -14.84
N ASP A 22 8.42 7.11 -14.21
CA ASP A 22 9.18 8.18 -14.85
C ASP A 22 10.30 7.63 -15.77
N GLY A 23 11.05 8.55 -16.39
CA GLY A 23 12.21 8.20 -17.24
C GLY A 23 13.34 7.47 -16.51
N PHE A 24 13.37 7.51 -15.17
CA PHE A 24 14.35 6.85 -14.31
C PHE A 24 13.82 5.55 -13.68
N ARG A 25 12.63 5.09 -14.09
CA ARG A 25 11.92 3.93 -13.53
C ARG A 25 11.65 4.10 -12.03
N LEU A 26 11.30 5.31 -11.61
CA LEU A 26 10.75 5.62 -10.30
C LEU A 26 9.23 5.76 -10.40
N PRO A 27 8.49 5.32 -9.37
CA PRO A 27 7.03 5.46 -9.33
C PRO A 27 6.58 6.92 -9.40
N LEU A 28 5.57 7.17 -10.22
CA LEU A 28 4.76 8.37 -10.24
C LEU A 28 3.32 8.00 -9.88
N TYR A 29 2.56 8.99 -9.42
CA TYR A 29 1.13 8.86 -9.20
C TYR A 29 0.36 10.00 -9.85
N GLU A 30 -0.88 9.72 -10.22
CA GLU A 30 -1.88 10.72 -10.59
C GLU A 30 -3.14 10.47 -9.76
N VAL A 31 -3.71 11.54 -9.19
CA VAL A 31 -4.96 11.50 -8.43
C VAL A 31 -5.96 12.47 -9.05
N ALA A 32 -7.21 12.03 -9.23
CA ALA A 32 -8.29 12.93 -9.64
C ALA A 32 -8.77 13.84 -8.49
N ASP A 33 -8.71 13.32 -7.26
CA ASP A 33 -9.09 14.02 -6.05
C ASP A 33 -7.84 14.33 -5.20
N ARG A 34 -7.57 15.62 -5.03
CA ARG A 34 -6.41 16.14 -4.28
C ARG A 34 -6.40 15.72 -2.81
N ARG A 35 -7.53 15.29 -2.24
CA ARG A 35 -7.55 14.73 -0.88
C ARG A 35 -6.65 13.50 -0.74
N TYR A 36 -6.42 12.75 -1.81
CA TYR A 36 -5.51 11.59 -1.82
C TYR A 36 -4.09 11.92 -2.25
N GLU A 37 -3.75 13.20 -2.42
CA GLU A 37 -2.38 13.61 -2.75
C GLU A 37 -1.36 13.13 -1.69
N PRO A 38 -1.58 13.31 -0.37
CA PRO A 38 -0.64 12.80 0.64
C PRO A 38 -0.49 11.28 0.61
N LEU A 39 -1.56 10.55 0.29
CA LEU A 39 -1.51 9.10 0.11
C LEU A 39 -0.61 8.72 -1.07
N GLY A 40 -0.75 9.42 -2.21
CA GLY A 40 0.14 9.23 -3.36
C GLY A 40 1.61 9.53 -3.03
N VAL A 41 1.88 10.65 -2.35
CA VAL A 41 3.24 11.05 -1.93
C VAL A 41 3.85 10.00 -0.99
N TRP A 42 3.10 9.51 -0.02
CA TRP A 42 3.55 8.46 0.89
C TRP A 42 3.92 7.17 0.14
N LEU A 43 3.09 6.72 -0.80
CA LEU A 43 3.36 5.52 -1.59
C LEU A 43 4.64 5.63 -2.40
N ILE A 44 4.85 6.72 -3.15
CA ILE A 44 6.05 6.86 -3.98
C ILE A 44 7.30 7.21 -3.16
N GLY A 45 7.10 7.83 -2.00
CA GLY A 45 8.16 8.32 -1.11
C GLY A 45 8.69 7.25 -0.17
N ASP A 46 7.84 6.61 0.61
CA ASP A 46 8.24 5.66 1.65
C ASP A 46 8.28 4.23 1.14
N ILE A 47 7.22 3.81 0.45
CA ILE A 47 7.18 2.46 -0.12
C ILE A 47 8.06 2.41 -1.37
N SER A 48 7.93 3.40 -2.25
CA SER A 48 8.71 3.54 -3.48
C SER A 48 8.73 2.21 -4.26
N ILE A 49 9.90 1.74 -4.68
CA ILE A 49 10.10 0.46 -5.38
C ILE A 49 10.41 -0.72 -4.45
N TYR A 50 10.25 -0.56 -3.13
CA TYR A 50 10.65 -1.56 -2.14
C TYR A 50 9.48 -2.50 -1.81
N PHE A 51 9.51 -3.71 -2.38
CA PHE A 51 8.47 -4.71 -2.14
C PHE A 51 8.24 -4.99 -0.65
N ARG A 52 9.31 -5.07 0.16
CA ARG A 52 9.20 -5.29 1.61
C ARG A 52 8.38 -4.22 2.32
N ALA A 53 8.62 -2.94 2.04
CA ALA A 53 7.83 -1.85 2.62
C ALA A 53 6.35 -1.94 2.20
N CYS A 54 6.08 -2.39 0.96
CA CYS A 54 4.71 -2.60 0.51
C CYS A 54 4.05 -3.80 1.19
N LEU A 55 4.82 -4.87 1.47
CA LEU A 55 4.36 -6.03 2.24
C LEU A 55 4.03 -5.63 3.68
N ASP A 56 4.90 -4.86 4.34
CA ASP A 56 4.62 -4.34 5.69
C ASP A 56 3.33 -3.51 5.71
N ALA A 57 3.15 -2.59 4.75
CA ALA A 57 1.91 -1.80 4.64
C ALA A 57 0.67 -2.67 4.37
N LEU A 58 0.80 -3.71 3.54
CA LEU A 58 -0.28 -4.66 3.27
C LEU A 58 -0.64 -5.47 4.52
N GLU A 59 0.35 -5.93 5.29
CA GLU A 59 0.09 -6.64 6.53
C GLU A 59 -0.64 -5.74 7.55
N MET A 60 -0.14 -4.52 7.77
CA MET A 60 -0.76 -3.56 8.69
C MET A 60 -2.19 -3.21 8.29
N ILE A 61 -2.45 -2.99 6.99
CA ILE A 61 -3.82 -2.70 6.53
C ILE A 61 -4.74 -3.91 6.66
N ASP A 62 -4.22 -5.14 6.55
CA ASP A 62 -5.02 -6.35 6.79
C ASP A 62 -5.40 -6.47 8.27
N ASP A 63 -4.48 -6.19 9.18
CA ASP A 63 -4.74 -6.20 10.62
C ASP A 63 -5.87 -5.25 11.01
N VAL A 64 -5.76 -3.97 10.65
CA VAL A 64 -6.78 -2.97 11.02
C VAL A 64 -8.12 -3.20 10.35
N SER A 65 -8.12 -3.74 9.13
CA SER A 65 -9.36 -4.12 8.45
C SER A 65 -10.08 -5.30 9.11
N ASN A 66 -9.35 -6.11 9.89
CA ASN A 66 -9.91 -7.18 10.71
C ASN A 66 -10.12 -6.74 12.17
N GLY A 67 -10.05 -5.44 12.46
CA GLY A 67 -10.26 -4.88 13.79
C GLY A 67 -9.10 -5.12 14.77
N ARG A 68 -7.91 -5.48 14.26
CA ARG A 68 -6.70 -5.65 15.07
C ARG A 68 -5.82 -4.41 14.98
N TRP A 69 -5.02 -4.19 16.02
CA TRP A 69 -3.94 -3.22 15.96
C TRP A 69 -2.72 -3.85 15.29
N PRO A 70 -1.97 -3.10 14.45
CA PRO A 70 -0.70 -3.58 13.92
C PRO A 70 0.25 -4.03 15.04
N ALA A 71 1.06 -5.05 14.76
CA ALA A 71 2.06 -5.52 15.70
C ALA A 71 3.19 -4.50 15.93
N GLU A 72 3.48 -3.68 14.92
CA GLU A 72 4.46 -2.60 14.96
C GLU A 72 3.88 -1.30 14.40
N GLU A 73 4.43 -0.17 14.83
CA GLU A 73 4.12 1.14 14.26
C GLU A 73 4.85 1.31 12.92
N TRP A 74 4.24 2.06 12.00
CA TRP A 74 4.93 2.42 10.75
C TRP A 74 6.13 3.31 11.07
N SER A 75 7.31 2.87 10.65
CA SER A 75 8.55 3.61 10.83
C SER A 75 9.15 3.97 9.48
N SER A 76 9.24 5.28 9.22
CA SER A 76 9.89 5.81 8.02
C SER A 76 10.51 7.18 8.33
N ASP A 77 11.40 7.63 7.45
CA ASP A 77 12.01 8.95 7.57
C ASP A 77 11.10 10.08 7.08
N LYS A 78 10.07 9.81 6.25
CA LYS A 78 9.30 10.86 5.56
C LYS A 78 7.89 11.08 6.09
N PHE A 79 7.20 10.00 6.45
CA PHE A 79 5.86 10.08 7.02
C PHE A 79 5.77 9.35 8.35
N GLU A 80 5.02 9.96 9.25
CA GLU A 80 4.32 9.23 10.29
C GLU A 80 3.02 8.70 9.68
N ALA A 81 2.83 7.38 9.74
CA ALA A 81 1.60 6.73 9.33
C ALA A 81 1.03 5.93 10.52
N ALA A 82 -0.20 6.26 10.92
CA ALA A 82 -0.89 5.49 11.96
C ALA A 82 -2.02 4.69 11.31
N PHE A 83 -1.96 3.38 11.47
CA PHE A 83 -3.00 2.45 11.05
C PHE A 83 -3.83 2.08 12.28
N THR A 84 -5.10 2.50 12.29
CA THR A 84 -6.06 2.09 13.32
C THR A 84 -7.26 1.41 12.69
N PRO A 85 -8.02 0.59 13.43
CA PRO A 85 -9.26 -0.03 12.94
C PRO A 85 -10.28 0.97 12.37
N GLU A 86 -10.24 2.23 12.81
CA GLU A 86 -11.14 3.29 12.39
C GLU A 86 -10.67 3.98 11.10
N ARG A 87 -9.36 4.23 10.97
CA ARG A 87 -8.80 5.04 9.89
C ARG A 87 -7.29 4.85 9.76
N VAL A 88 -6.76 5.30 8.62
CA VAL A 88 -5.32 5.50 8.42
C VAL A 88 -5.04 7.00 8.37
N SER A 89 -4.12 7.48 9.20
CA SER A 89 -3.66 8.87 9.17
C SER A 89 -2.23 8.95 8.68
N LEU A 90 -1.96 9.89 7.77
CA LEU A 90 -0.64 10.17 7.24
C LEU A 90 -0.26 11.61 7.56
N GLN A 91 0.95 11.81 8.06
CA GLN A 91 1.55 13.13 8.29
C GLN A 91 2.98 13.14 7.74
N ASN A 92 3.25 14.01 6.79
CA ASN A 92 4.62 14.21 6.31
C ASN A 92 5.44 14.98 7.37
N LEU A 93 6.66 14.52 7.62
CA LEU A 93 7.56 15.06 8.65
C LEU A 93 8.27 16.35 8.23
N TRP A 94 8.30 16.68 6.93
CA TRP A 94 8.97 17.87 6.41
C TRP A 94 8.02 18.90 5.81
N LEU A 95 6.81 18.49 5.45
CA LEU A 95 5.80 19.33 4.82
C LEU A 95 4.50 19.24 5.62
N GLU A 96 4.28 20.17 6.55
CA GLU A 96 3.08 20.17 7.42
C GLU A 96 1.77 20.13 6.63
N SER A 97 1.73 20.74 5.44
CA SER A 97 0.55 20.74 4.56
C SER A 97 0.25 19.38 3.90
N GLN A 98 1.17 18.42 3.96
CA GLN A 98 1.01 17.07 3.39
C GLN A 98 0.55 16.11 4.49
N HIS A 99 -0.76 16.12 4.76
CA HIS A 99 -1.40 15.23 5.73
C HIS A 99 -2.79 14.80 5.27
N GLY A 100 -3.27 13.66 5.74
CA GLY A 100 -4.62 13.17 5.43
C GLY A 100 -5.07 12.04 6.34
N GLU A 101 -6.39 11.92 6.50
CA GLU A 101 -7.03 10.80 7.17
C GLU A 101 -7.96 10.09 6.18
N TYR A 102 -7.86 8.76 6.11
CA TYR A 102 -8.52 7.94 5.10
C TYR A 102 -9.24 6.76 5.74
N ALA A 103 -10.32 6.31 5.11
CA ALA A 103 -10.98 5.10 5.56
C ALA A 103 -10.10 3.88 5.25
N VAL A 104 -10.07 2.90 6.16
CA VAL A 104 -9.30 1.66 6.01
C VAL A 104 -9.58 0.94 4.66
N PRO A 105 -10.84 0.80 4.19
CA PRO A 105 -11.11 0.15 2.91
C PRO A 105 -10.51 0.90 1.70
N GLU A 106 -10.44 2.23 1.76
CA GLU A 106 -9.85 3.05 0.69
C GLU A 106 -8.35 2.81 0.60
N VAL A 107 -7.64 2.88 1.73
CA VAL A 107 -6.19 2.65 1.77
C VAL A 107 -5.84 1.22 1.37
N ARG A 108 -6.64 0.25 1.80
CA ARG A 108 -6.49 -1.14 1.35
C ARG A 108 -6.55 -1.24 -0.16
N GLU A 109 -7.60 -0.71 -0.79
CA GLU A 109 -7.77 -0.77 -2.25
C GLU A 109 -6.55 -0.17 -2.97
N VAL A 110 -6.07 0.98 -2.49
CA VAL A 110 -4.92 1.67 -3.07
C VAL A 110 -3.63 0.88 -2.90
N LEU A 111 -3.38 0.30 -1.72
CA LEU A 111 -2.20 -0.53 -1.46
C LEU A 111 -2.19 -1.80 -2.32
N GLU A 112 -3.34 -2.47 -2.45
CA GLU A 112 -3.45 -3.64 -3.34
C GLU A 112 -3.18 -3.24 -4.81
N ARG A 113 -3.66 -2.08 -5.25
CA ARG A 113 -3.39 -1.55 -6.59
C ARG A 113 -1.91 -1.20 -6.76
N TYR A 114 -1.29 -0.59 -5.76
CA TYR A 114 0.13 -0.25 -5.77
C TYR A 114 1.00 -1.50 -5.83
N TRP A 115 0.67 -2.54 -5.06
CA TRP A 115 1.33 -3.83 -5.15
C TRP A 115 1.27 -4.42 -6.58
N ARG A 116 0.08 -4.45 -7.19
CA ARG A 116 -0.10 -4.92 -8.57
C ARG A 116 0.75 -4.12 -9.56
N PHE A 117 0.86 -2.81 -9.36
CA PHE A 117 1.76 -1.96 -10.11
C PHE A 117 3.22 -2.38 -9.92
N LEU A 118 3.69 -2.55 -8.68
CA LEU A 118 5.07 -2.91 -8.39
C LEU A 118 5.47 -4.26 -9.01
N VAL A 119 4.63 -5.28 -8.91
CA VAL A 119 4.92 -6.61 -9.49
C VAL A 119 4.88 -6.61 -11.02
N SER A 120 4.19 -5.64 -11.63
CA SER A 120 4.16 -5.46 -13.09
C SER A 120 5.40 -4.74 -13.63
N MET A 121 6.21 -4.12 -12.76
CA MET A 121 7.38 -3.38 -13.20
C MET A 121 8.44 -4.31 -13.83
N PRO A 122 9.07 -3.90 -14.94
CA PRO A 122 10.14 -4.67 -15.55
C PRO A 122 11.32 -4.88 -14.58
N GLU A 123 11.77 -6.13 -14.43
CA GLU A 123 12.91 -6.42 -13.58
C GLU A 123 14.21 -5.75 -14.08
N ARG A 124 15.04 -5.33 -13.12
CA ARG A 124 16.39 -4.83 -13.41
C ARG A 124 17.34 -6.01 -13.50
N THR A 125 17.45 -6.58 -14.70
CA THR A 125 18.22 -7.81 -14.98
C THR A 125 19.73 -7.73 -14.75
N HIS A 126 20.27 -6.53 -14.50
CA HIS A 126 21.70 -6.31 -14.26
C HIS A 126 22.07 -6.25 -12.77
N LEU A 127 21.10 -6.35 -11.85
CA LEU A 127 21.37 -6.37 -10.42
C LEU A 127 21.65 -7.82 -9.98
N ILE A 128 22.86 -8.06 -9.46
CA ILE A 128 23.20 -9.33 -8.81
C ILE A 128 22.46 -9.38 -7.47
N ARG A 129 21.74 -10.48 -7.22
CA ARG A 129 21.03 -10.74 -5.96
C ARG A 129 21.63 -11.96 -5.28
N GLU A 130 21.80 -11.88 -3.97
CA GLU A 130 22.32 -12.98 -3.17
C GLU A 130 21.21 -13.91 -2.66
N TYR A 131 20.03 -13.34 -2.34
CA TYR A 131 18.89 -14.06 -1.81
C TYR A 131 17.90 -14.44 -2.92
N HIS A 132 17.67 -15.74 -3.11
CA HIS A 132 16.83 -16.33 -4.16
C HIS A 132 16.94 -15.64 -5.54
N PRO A 133 18.13 -15.61 -6.17
CA PRO A 133 18.33 -14.96 -7.47
C PRO A 133 17.55 -15.60 -8.62
N ASP A 134 17.11 -16.85 -8.43
CA ASP A 134 16.33 -17.67 -9.35
C ASP A 134 14.83 -17.29 -9.38
N LEU A 135 14.34 -16.54 -8.40
CA LEU A 135 12.94 -16.13 -8.31
C LEU A 135 12.72 -14.68 -8.79
N PRO A 136 11.53 -14.35 -9.30
CA PRO A 136 11.11 -12.96 -9.43
C PRO A 136 11.32 -12.17 -8.15
N ARG A 137 11.72 -10.90 -8.26
CA ARG A 137 12.11 -10.10 -7.08
C ARG A 137 11.05 -10.03 -6.00
N TRP A 138 9.81 -9.83 -6.40
CA TRP A 138 8.70 -9.77 -5.44
C TRP A 138 8.50 -11.10 -4.70
N GLN A 139 8.79 -12.25 -5.33
CA GLN A 139 8.69 -13.57 -4.69
C GLN A 139 9.82 -13.78 -3.67
N ALA A 140 11.04 -13.39 -4.04
CA ALA A 140 12.17 -13.42 -3.11
C ALA A 140 11.92 -12.50 -1.90
N ASP A 141 11.42 -11.28 -2.11
CA ASP A 141 11.10 -10.35 -1.03
C ASP A 141 9.93 -10.86 -0.15
N LEU A 142 8.93 -11.54 -0.73
CA LEU A 142 7.86 -12.20 0.02
C LEU A 142 8.39 -13.33 0.92
N LEU A 143 9.24 -14.22 0.38
CA LEU A 143 9.84 -15.29 1.19
C LEU A 143 10.69 -14.74 2.33
N LEU A 144 11.51 -13.72 2.04
CA LEU A 144 12.33 -13.07 3.05
C LEU A 144 11.46 -12.44 4.15
N TRP A 145 10.34 -11.82 3.78
CA TRP A 145 9.38 -11.27 4.73
C TRP A 145 8.81 -12.38 5.63
N GLU A 146 8.34 -13.48 5.05
CA GLU A 146 7.75 -14.59 5.82
C GLU A 146 8.75 -15.29 6.73
N GLU A 147 10.02 -15.41 6.31
CA GLU A 147 11.11 -15.89 7.15
C GLU A 147 11.40 -14.94 8.31
N THR A 148 11.41 -13.63 8.05
CA THR A 148 11.62 -12.59 9.07
C THR A 148 10.55 -12.65 10.17
N TRP A 149 9.29 -12.83 9.77
CA TRP A 149 8.15 -12.84 10.70
C TRP A 149 7.73 -14.23 11.18
N GLY A 150 8.34 -15.29 10.65
CA GLY A 150 8.02 -16.68 11.00
C GLY A 150 6.59 -17.11 10.68
N ARG A 151 5.91 -16.45 9.72
CA ARG A 151 4.53 -16.75 9.32
C ARG A 151 4.26 -16.44 7.85
N PRO A 152 3.26 -17.09 7.22
CA PRO A 152 2.79 -16.71 5.90
C PRO A 152 2.22 -15.28 5.89
N HIS A 153 2.45 -14.54 4.80
CA HIS A 153 1.88 -13.21 4.65
C HIS A 153 0.35 -13.29 4.50
N PRO A 154 -0.45 -12.40 5.12
CA PRO A 154 -1.93 -12.48 5.10
C PRO A 154 -2.54 -12.38 3.69
N TYR A 155 -1.81 -11.79 2.74
CA TYR A 155 -2.20 -11.72 1.32
C TYR A 155 -1.78 -12.92 0.46
N ARG A 156 -1.11 -13.92 1.02
CA ARG A 156 -0.78 -15.16 0.28
C ARG A 156 -2.07 -15.85 -0.17
N GLY A 157 -2.15 -16.20 -1.46
CA GLY A 157 -3.36 -16.76 -2.06
C GLY A 157 -4.47 -15.74 -2.36
N ARG A 158 -4.24 -14.45 -2.09
CA ARG A 158 -5.12 -13.34 -2.50
C ARG A 158 -4.47 -12.49 -3.60
N LEU A 159 -3.23 -12.03 -3.37
CA LEU A 159 -2.46 -11.20 -4.30
C LEU A 159 -1.21 -11.88 -4.85
N PHE A 160 -0.77 -12.99 -4.23
CA PHE A 160 0.48 -13.69 -4.51
C PHE A 160 0.20 -15.13 -4.92
#